data_AF-A0A3D2Z0R9-F1
#
_entry.id   AF-A0A3D2Z0R9-F1
#
_cell.length_a   1.000
_cell.length_b   1.000
_cell.length_c   1.000
_cell.angle_alpha   90.00
_cell.angle_beta   90.00
_cell.angle_gamma   90.00
#
_symmetry.space_group_name_H-M   'P 1'
#
loop_
_entity.id
_entity.type
_entity.pdbx_description
1 polymer ?
#
loop_
_entity_poly.entity_id
_entity_poly.type
_entity_poly.pdbx_seq_one_letter_code
_entity_poly.pdbx_strand_id
1 'polypeptide(L)'
;MGRCAERRDRFDGVQFAHYTTEHGLPSNYVFQAIKDQHGNLWFGGHGGDGWLDSNGLTRFDGSHFVDFIEASNLPDIGIRDIVEEENGALWVSTNDGLFRCELYQCTRMDAIEALLRPDRLVLGVDRNDNVWIGGGNGGLVRYDGEKQVLIEGVLGVGRRGSIWAGFSAIHEDRDGILWFASYQGRLIRYDGTRFQ
;
A
#
# COMPACT_ATOMS: atom_id res chain seq x y z
N MET A 1 23.74 2.15 -28.39
CA MET A 1 22.27 2.27 -28.21
C MET A 1 21.93 1.52 -26.93
N GLY A 2 21.59 2.26 -25.87
CA GLY A 2 21.27 1.69 -24.56
C GLY A 2 19.77 1.54 -24.35
N ARG A 3 19.39 0.73 -23.36
CA ARG A 3 18.17 0.86 -22.56
C ARG A 3 18.44 0.19 -21.20
N CYS A 4 18.52 1.01 -20.15
CA CYS A 4 18.49 0.57 -18.76
C CYS A 4 17.13 -0.05 -18.46
N ALA A 5 17.10 -1.18 -17.75
CA ALA A 5 15.92 -1.71 -17.08
C ALA A 5 16.22 -1.74 -15.58
N GLU A 6 15.44 -0.99 -14.80
CA GLU A 6 15.55 -0.87 -13.35
C GLU A 6 15.00 -2.16 -12.68
N ARG A 7 15.78 -2.81 -11.81
CA ARG A 7 15.49 -4.09 -11.12
C ARG A 7 15.37 -3.82 -9.60
N ARG A 8 14.47 -4.51 -8.91
CA ARG A 8 14.40 -4.48 -7.43
C ARG A 8 14.89 -5.81 -6.84
N ASP A 9 15.73 -5.68 -5.81
CA ASP A 9 16.77 -6.63 -5.42
C ASP A 9 16.53 -7.24 -4.03
N ARG A 10 16.94 -8.50 -3.84
CA ARG A 10 17.14 -9.09 -2.50
C ARG A 10 18.61 -9.48 -2.34
N PHE A 11 19.27 -8.87 -1.35
CA PHE A 11 20.70 -9.03 -1.04
C PHE A 11 20.88 -9.94 0.18
N ASP A 12 21.63 -11.04 0.02
CA ASP A 12 21.95 -11.98 1.12
C ASP A 12 23.28 -11.66 1.83
N GLY A 13 23.93 -10.55 1.46
CA GLY A 13 25.26 -10.18 1.93
C GLY A 13 26.39 -10.52 0.95
N VAL A 14 26.16 -11.37 -0.06
CA VAL A 14 27.20 -11.87 -0.98
C VAL A 14 26.72 -12.00 -2.44
N GLN A 15 25.47 -12.40 -2.70
CA GLN A 15 24.87 -12.56 -4.03
C GLN A 15 23.41 -12.05 -4.08
N PHE A 16 22.95 -11.80 -5.31
CA PHE A 16 21.57 -11.44 -5.60
C PHE A 16 20.84 -12.62 -6.24
N ALA A 17 19.67 -12.96 -5.68
CA ALA A 17 18.72 -13.84 -6.34
C ALA A 17 17.80 -13.01 -7.24
N HIS A 18 17.59 -13.47 -8.47
CA HIS A 18 16.69 -12.83 -9.43
C HIS A 18 15.47 -13.71 -9.65
N TYR A 19 14.30 -13.14 -9.39
CA TYR A 19 13.02 -13.75 -9.69
C TYR A 19 12.35 -12.98 -10.81
N THR A 20 11.74 -13.70 -11.74
CA THR A 20 11.01 -13.15 -12.89
C THR A 20 9.70 -13.91 -13.05
N THR A 21 8.92 -13.58 -14.08
CA THR A 21 7.75 -14.35 -14.47
C THR A 21 8.04 -15.84 -14.73
N GLU A 22 9.25 -16.19 -15.16
CA GLU A 22 9.69 -17.59 -15.31
C GLU A 22 9.79 -18.34 -13.98
N HIS A 23 9.85 -17.61 -12.86
CA HIS A 23 9.96 -18.15 -11.51
C HIS A 23 8.63 -18.09 -10.74
N GLY A 24 7.54 -17.65 -11.37
CA GLY A 24 6.21 -17.57 -10.76
C GLY A 24 5.81 -16.18 -10.23
N LEU A 25 6.63 -15.14 -10.45
CA LEU A 25 6.12 -13.77 -10.27
C LEU A 25 5.03 -13.49 -11.31
N PRO A 26 3.93 -12.82 -10.95
CA PRO A 26 2.91 -12.47 -11.93
C PRO A 26 3.47 -11.49 -12.97
N SER A 27 4.26 -10.52 -12.52
CA SER A 27 4.81 -9.44 -13.33
C SER A 27 6.27 -9.15 -12.95
N ASN A 28 7.06 -8.74 -13.95
CA ASN A 28 8.41 -8.23 -13.72
C ASN A 28 8.42 -6.78 -13.19
N TYR A 29 7.25 -6.14 -13.09
CA TYR A 29 7.09 -4.78 -12.57
C TYR A 29 6.52 -4.79 -11.15
N VAL A 30 7.39 -4.89 -10.16
CA VAL A 30 7.05 -4.89 -8.73
C VAL A 30 7.18 -3.47 -8.14
N PHE A 31 6.06 -2.86 -7.77
CA PHE A 31 6.02 -1.51 -7.22
C PHE A 31 5.92 -1.47 -5.70
N GLN A 32 5.30 -2.49 -5.11
CA GLN A 32 5.15 -2.59 -3.66
C GLN A 32 5.68 -3.93 -3.17
N ALA A 33 6.34 -3.91 -2.01
CA ALA A 33 6.75 -5.11 -1.32
C ALA A 33 6.63 -4.91 0.20
N ILE A 34 6.01 -5.87 0.88
CA ILE A 34 6.02 -5.94 2.35
C ILE A 34 6.43 -7.34 2.80
N LYS A 35 6.87 -7.44 4.05
CA LYS A 35 7.06 -8.71 4.74
C LYS A 35 5.93 -8.85 5.75
N ASP A 36 5.22 -9.97 5.73
CA ASP A 36 4.19 -10.24 6.71
C ASP A 36 4.75 -10.79 8.03
N GLN A 37 3.92 -10.86 9.06
CA GLN A 37 4.29 -11.37 10.38
C GLN A 37 4.70 -12.84 10.39
N HIS A 38 4.25 -13.62 9.39
CA HIS A 38 4.63 -15.03 9.21
C HIS A 38 5.95 -15.20 8.46
N GLY A 39 6.53 -14.09 7.99
CA GLY A 39 7.79 -14.06 7.28
C GLY A 39 7.69 -14.22 5.76
N ASN A 40 6.49 -14.30 5.20
CA ASN A 40 6.28 -14.30 3.76
C ASN A 40 6.52 -12.88 3.21
N LEU A 41 6.90 -12.82 1.94
CA LEU A 41 7.01 -11.57 1.21
C LEU A 41 5.80 -11.41 0.31
N TRP A 42 5.19 -10.23 0.33
CA TRP A 42 4.08 -9.88 -0.53
C TRP A 42 4.55 -8.86 -1.56
N PHE A 43 4.17 -9.08 -2.81
CA PHE A 43 4.58 -8.25 -3.93
C PHE A 43 3.34 -7.76 -4.68
N GLY A 44 3.24 -6.44 -4.83
CA GLY A 44 2.21 -5.78 -5.60
C GLY A 44 2.75 -5.33 -6.96
N GLY A 45 2.13 -5.82 -8.02
CA GLY A 45 2.38 -5.42 -9.40
C GLY A 45 1.48 -4.27 -9.85
N HIS A 46 2.00 -3.41 -10.73
CA HIS A 46 1.22 -2.39 -11.41
C HIS A 46 1.60 -2.35 -12.89
N GLY A 47 0.84 -3.05 -13.72
CA GLY A 47 0.70 -2.75 -15.14
C GLY A 47 0.21 -1.31 -15.28
N GLY A 48 1.02 -0.46 -15.89
CA GLY A 48 0.61 0.93 -16.14
C GLY A 48 -0.60 1.03 -17.06
N ASP A 49 -0.96 2.26 -17.39
CA ASP A 49 -2.08 2.77 -18.20
C ASP A 49 -2.09 2.30 -19.68
N GLY A 50 -1.89 1.00 -19.89
CA GLY A 50 -1.79 0.33 -21.18
C GLY A 50 -0.83 -0.88 -21.21
N TRP A 51 -0.20 -1.25 -20.09
CA TRP A 51 0.71 -2.41 -20.04
C TRP A 51 -0.06 -3.66 -19.59
N LEU A 52 -0.08 -4.66 -20.46
CA LEU A 52 -0.86 -5.90 -20.36
C LEU A 52 -0.17 -7.00 -19.54
N ASP A 53 0.98 -6.71 -18.94
CA ASP A 53 1.63 -7.64 -18.03
C ASP A 53 0.89 -7.54 -16.69
N SER A 54 0.27 -8.64 -16.28
CA SER A 54 -0.61 -8.81 -15.11
C SER A 54 -0.40 -7.81 -13.97
N ASN A 55 -1.53 -7.29 -13.50
CA ASN A 55 -1.57 -6.61 -12.23
C ASN A 55 -1.70 -7.66 -11.11
N GLY A 56 -1.61 -7.23 -9.85
CA GLY A 56 -2.06 -8.07 -8.76
C GLY A 56 -1.06 -8.29 -7.65
N LEU A 57 -1.48 -9.14 -6.74
CA LEU A 57 -0.85 -9.39 -5.46
C LEU A 57 -0.35 -10.84 -5.42
N THR A 58 0.90 -11.04 -5.06
CA THR A 58 1.48 -12.39 -4.96
C THR A 58 2.26 -12.52 -3.67
N ARG A 59 2.13 -13.69 -3.05
CA ARG A 59 2.86 -14.06 -1.83
C ARG A 59 4.02 -14.98 -2.19
N PHE A 60 5.16 -14.78 -1.55
CA PHE A 60 6.32 -15.66 -1.61
C PHE A 60 6.62 -16.22 -0.23
N ASP A 61 6.56 -17.54 -0.09
CA ASP A 61 6.74 -18.26 1.17
C ASP A 61 8.22 -18.56 1.53
N GLY A 62 9.16 -18.06 0.71
CA GLY A 62 10.57 -18.39 0.79
C GLY A 62 11.02 -19.42 -0.25
N SER A 63 10.08 -20.11 -0.90
CA SER A 63 10.33 -21.13 -1.91
C SER A 63 9.48 -21.01 -3.16
N HIS A 64 8.19 -20.67 -3.03
CA HIS A 64 7.24 -20.59 -4.12
C HIS A 64 6.49 -19.27 -4.10
N PHE A 65 6.14 -18.79 -5.30
CA PHE A 65 5.17 -17.72 -5.47
C PHE A 65 3.77 -18.31 -5.55
N VAL A 66 2.84 -17.71 -4.83
CA VAL A 66 1.42 -18.05 -4.81
C VAL A 66 0.65 -16.81 -5.23
N ASP A 67 -0.04 -16.92 -6.36
CA ASP A 67 -0.93 -15.87 -6.82
C ASP A 67 -2.10 -15.73 -5.85
N PHE A 68 -2.20 -14.55 -5.22
CA PHE A 68 -3.27 -14.28 -4.27
C PHE A 68 -4.58 -13.96 -5.00
N ILE A 69 -4.51 -13.41 -6.22
CA ILE A 69 -5.68 -13.04 -7.00
C ILE A 69 -6.49 -14.29 -7.35
N GLU A 70 -5.86 -15.34 -7.87
CA GLU A 70 -6.55 -16.59 -8.21
C GLU A 70 -7.22 -17.25 -6.99
N ALA A 71 -6.62 -17.10 -5.82
CA ALA A 71 -7.12 -17.68 -4.58
C ALA A 71 -8.17 -16.79 -3.88
N SER A 72 -8.31 -15.52 -4.30
CA SER A 72 -9.17 -14.53 -3.65
C SER A 72 -10.24 -13.98 -4.58
N ASN A 73 -11.09 -13.10 -4.06
CA ASN A 73 -12.00 -12.28 -4.84
C ASN A 73 -11.46 -10.85 -5.07
N LEU A 74 -10.16 -10.62 -4.83
CA LEU A 74 -9.53 -9.35 -5.19
C LEU A 74 -9.50 -9.24 -6.72
N PRO A 75 -9.92 -8.12 -7.32
CA PRO A 75 -9.81 -7.94 -8.77
C PRO A 75 -8.34 -7.94 -9.21
N ASP A 76 -8.08 -8.46 -10.41
CA ASP A 76 -6.78 -8.33 -11.09
C ASP A 76 -6.57 -6.87 -11.53
N ILE A 77 -6.08 -6.05 -10.59
CA ILE A 77 -5.90 -4.62 -10.77
C ILE A 77 -4.63 -4.13 -10.06
N GLY A 78 -4.05 -3.04 -10.59
CA GLY A 78 -2.76 -2.53 -10.14
C GLY A 78 -2.75 -2.21 -8.65
N ILE A 79 -1.79 -2.79 -7.94
CA ILE A 79 -1.59 -2.61 -6.50
C ILE A 79 -0.77 -1.33 -6.27
N ARG A 80 -1.28 -0.46 -5.41
CA ARG A 80 -0.64 0.83 -5.07
C ARG A 80 0.07 0.80 -3.74
N ASP A 81 -0.53 0.16 -2.75
CA ASP A 81 0.02 0.02 -1.42
C ASP A 81 -0.53 -1.22 -0.72
N ILE A 82 0.24 -1.75 0.23
CA ILE A 82 -0.10 -2.94 1.00
C ILE A 82 0.38 -2.72 2.43
N VAL A 83 -0.49 -2.96 3.41
CA VAL A 83 -0.13 -3.06 4.83
C VAL A 83 -0.84 -4.25 5.47
N GLU A 84 -0.30 -4.75 6.58
CA GLU A 84 -0.85 -5.88 7.32
C GLU A 84 -1.28 -5.41 8.71
N GLU A 85 -2.49 -5.80 9.14
CA GLU A 85 -2.98 -5.69 10.53
C GLU A 85 -2.39 -6.80 11.41
N GLU A 86 -2.41 -6.64 12.72
CA GLU A 86 -1.86 -7.63 13.67
C GLU A 86 -2.52 -9.02 13.53
N ASN A 87 -3.79 -9.07 13.14
CA ASN A 87 -4.50 -10.33 12.89
C ASN A 87 -4.12 -11.03 11.57
N GLY A 88 -3.24 -10.43 10.76
CA GLY A 88 -2.78 -10.94 9.46
C GLY A 88 -3.68 -10.58 8.28
N ALA A 89 -4.70 -9.75 8.48
CA ALA A 89 -5.48 -9.21 7.39
C ALA A 89 -4.65 -8.20 6.59
N LEU A 90 -4.77 -8.27 5.27
CA LEU A 90 -4.08 -7.33 4.38
C LEU A 90 -5.02 -6.20 3.99
N TRP A 91 -4.55 -4.97 4.13
CA TRP A 91 -5.14 -3.82 3.47
C TRP A 91 -4.39 -3.54 2.18
N VAL A 92 -5.14 -3.44 1.10
CA VAL A 92 -4.62 -3.33 -0.25
C VAL A 92 -5.30 -2.15 -0.92
N SER A 93 -4.53 -1.11 -1.23
CA SER A 93 -5.02 -0.04 -2.10
C SER A 93 -4.69 -0.40 -3.54
N THR A 94 -5.66 -0.19 -4.42
CA THR A 94 -5.56 -0.55 -5.84
C THR A 94 -5.92 0.65 -6.72
N ASN A 95 -5.80 0.49 -8.04
CA ASN A 95 -6.30 1.49 -8.99
C ASN A 95 -7.83 1.65 -9.00
N ASP A 96 -8.60 0.72 -8.41
CA ASP A 96 -10.08 0.76 -8.42
C ASP A 96 -10.71 0.76 -7.03
N GLY A 97 -9.92 0.83 -5.96
CA GLY A 97 -10.49 0.91 -4.61
C GLY A 97 -9.57 0.39 -3.52
N LEU A 98 -10.12 0.40 -2.32
CA LEU A 98 -9.49 -0.06 -1.10
C LEU A 98 -10.12 -1.37 -0.66
N PHE A 99 -9.29 -2.38 -0.41
CA PHE A 99 -9.74 -3.69 -0.01
C PHE A 99 -9.09 -4.11 1.30
N ARG A 100 -9.87 -4.76 2.17
CA ARG A 100 -9.38 -5.47 3.35
C ARG A 100 -9.59 -6.97 3.14
N CYS A 101 -8.53 -7.75 3.21
CA CYS A 101 -8.50 -9.15 2.85
C CYS A 101 -8.16 -10.04 4.05
N GLU A 102 -9.09 -10.90 4.45
CA GLU A 102 -8.90 -11.93 5.48
C GLU A 102 -9.02 -13.31 4.84
N LEU A 103 -8.02 -14.18 4.99
CA LEU A 103 -8.06 -15.56 4.48
C LEU A 103 -8.51 -15.65 3.00
N TYR A 104 -7.96 -14.77 2.15
CA TYR A 104 -8.30 -14.65 0.72
C TYR A 104 -9.72 -14.12 0.44
N GLN A 105 -10.47 -13.66 1.45
CA GLN A 105 -11.74 -12.95 1.28
C GLN A 105 -11.51 -11.46 1.44
N CYS A 106 -11.60 -10.75 0.32
CA CYS A 106 -11.42 -9.31 0.22
C CYS A 106 -12.77 -8.58 0.21
N THR A 107 -12.90 -7.63 1.13
CA THR A 107 -14.04 -6.73 1.23
C THR A 107 -13.63 -5.35 0.76
N ARG A 108 -14.38 -4.76 -0.17
CA ARG A 108 -14.18 -3.37 -0.59
C ARG A 108 -14.62 -2.42 0.52
N MET A 109 -13.81 -1.40 0.81
CA MET A 109 -14.02 -0.48 1.92
C MET A 109 -14.70 0.82 1.46
N ASP A 110 -15.88 0.69 0.84
CA ASP A 110 -16.62 1.79 0.19
C ASP A 110 -16.88 2.98 1.12
N ALA A 111 -17.17 2.71 2.40
CA ALA A 111 -17.44 3.75 3.38
C ALA A 111 -16.22 4.65 3.67
N ILE A 112 -15.00 4.10 3.59
CA ILE A 112 -13.76 4.86 3.72
C ILE A 112 -13.45 5.60 2.41
N GLU A 113 -13.63 4.93 1.26
CA GLU A 113 -13.47 5.56 -0.06
C GLU A 113 -14.39 6.78 -0.22
N ALA A 114 -15.63 6.70 0.23
CA ALA A 114 -16.59 7.80 0.14
C ALA A 114 -16.11 9.08 0.85
N LEU A 115 -15.33 8.94 1.94
CA LEU A 115 -14.74 10.05 2.69
C LEU A 115 -13.55 10.67 1.97
N LEU A 116 -12.77 9.85 1.26
CA LEU A 116 -11.52 10.28 0.63
C LEU A 116 -11.66 10.69 -0.83
N ARG A 117 -12.78 10.35 -1.52
CA ARG A 117 -12.99 10.63 -2.96
C ARG A 117 -11.74 10.20 -3.79
N PRO A 118 -11.36 8.92 -3.74
CA PRO A 118 -10.00 8.49 -4.05
C PRO A 118 -9.72 8.50 -5.56
N ASP A 119 -8.58 9.08 -5.90
CA ASP A 119 -7.81 8.79 -7.11
C ASP A 119 -6.58 7.92 -6.77
N ARG A 120 -6.00 8.13 -5.59
CA ARG A 120 -4.85 7.42 -5.06
C ARG A 120 -4.91 7.33 -3.54
N LEU A 121 -4.64 6.15 -2.99
CA LEU A 121 -4.60 5.91 -1.54
C LEU A 121 -3.22 5.37 -1.11
N VAL A 122 -2.73 5.91 -0.01
CA VAL A 122 -1.56 5.39 0.72
C VAL A 122 -1.99 4.90 2.09
N LEU A 123 -1.30 3.87 2.58
CA LEU A 123 -1.67 3.14 3.77
C LEU A 123 -0.55 3.18 4.81
N GLY A 124 -0.93 3.07 6.08
CA GLY A 124 -0.02 2.86 7.19
C GLY A 124 -0.75 2.16 8.31
N VAL A 125 -0.06 1.33 9.08
CA VAL A 125 -0.58 0.72 10.31
C VAL A 125 0.27 1.23 11.47
N ASP A 126 -0.40 1.61 12.56
CA ASP A 126 0.30 1.96 13.81
C ASP A 126 0.32 0.81 14.81
N ARG A 127 1.13 0.93 15.86
CA ARG A 127 1.32 -0.07 16.92
C ARG A 127 0.07 -0.43 17.71
N ASN A 128 -1.00 0.35 17.58
CA ASN A 128 -2.29 0.07 18.21
C ASN A 128 -3.25 -0.57 17.20
N ASP A 129 -2.72 -1.07 16.08
CA ASP A 129 -3.44 -1.69 14.96
C ASP A 129 -4.45 -0.77 14.28
N ASN A 130 -4.26 0.56 14.37
CA ASN A 130 -5.08 1.47 13.56
C ASN A 130 -4.52 1.54 12.14
N VAL A 131 -5.42 1.48 11.18
CA VAL A 131 -5.12 1.68 9.77
C VAL A 131 -5.32 3.14 9.43
N TRP A 132 -4.29 3.77 8.89
CA TRP A 132 -4.27 5.14 8.41
C TRP A 132 -4.32 5.15 6.88
N ILE A 133 -5.30 5.85 6.32
CA ILE A 133 -5.58 5.89 4.89
C ILE A 133 -5.50 7.34 4.43
N GLY A 134 -4.42 7.66 3.71
CA GLY A 134 -4.21 8.98 3.11
C GLY A 134 -4.72 9.04 1.68
N GLY A 135 -5.56 10.01 1.36
CA GLY A 135 -6.05 10.28 0.00
C GLY A 135 -5.16 11.24 -0.80
N GLY A 136 -5.19 11.12 -2.13
CA GLY A 136 -4.52 12.01 -3.09
C GLY A 136 -4.97 13.47 -3.03
N ASN A 137 -6.14 13.74 -2.44
CA ASN A 137 -6.66 15.09 -2.21
C ASN A 137 -6.25 15.71 -0.86
N GLY A 138 -5.48 15.00 -0.04
CA GLY A 138 -5.04 15.44 1.29
C GLY A 138 -5.99 15.08 2.44
N GLY A 139 -7.06 14.33 2.18
CA GLY A 139 -7.88 13.72 3.23
C GLY A 139 -7.15 12.59 3.93
N LEU A 140 -7.36 12.44 5.24
CA LEU A 140 -6.78 11.36 6.05
C LEU A 140 -7.88 10.68 6.85
N VAL A 141 -7.98 9.35 6.77
CA VAL A 141 -8.90 8.56 7.59
C VAL A 141 -8.09 7.67 8.51
N ARG A 142 -8.51 7.54 9.77
CA ARG A 142 -8.05 6.50 10.69
C ARG A 142 -9.17 5.50 10.93
N TYR A 143 -8.87 4.23 10.82
CA TYR A 143 -9.77 3.11 11.11
C TYR A 143 -9.20 2.28 12.27
N ASP A 144 -10.00 2.02 13.30
CA ASP A 144 -9.59 1.35 14.54
C ASP A 144 -10.07 -0.11 14.65
N GLY A 145 -10.51 -0.71 13.53
CA GLY A 145 -11.14 -2.04 13.51
C GLY A 145 -12.66 -2.01 13.67
N GLU A 146 -13.23 -0.93 14.21
CA GLU A 146 -14.69 -0.77 14.36
C GLU A 146 -15.23 0.45 13.61
N LYS A 147 -14.48 1.56 13.63
CA LYS A 147 -14.93 2.89 13.20
C LYS A 147 -13.87 3.59 12.38
N GLN A 148 -14.32 4.25 11.32
CA GLN A 148 -13.53 5.18 10.55
C GLN A 148 -13.77 6.63 10.99
N VAL A 149 -12.70 7.40 11.17
CA VAL A 149 -12.72 8.83 11.52
C VAL A 149 -11.95 9.61 10.47
N LEU A 150 -12.61 10.59 9.85
CA LEU A 150 -11.97 11.56 8.97
C LEU A 150 -11.21 12.59 9.82
N ILE A 151 -9.94 12.79 9.51
CA ILE A 151 -9.05 13.74 10.16
C ILE A 151 -8.78 14.88 9.18
N GLU A 152 -9.33 16.05 9.48
CA GLU A 152 -9.22 17.23 8.64
C GLU A 152 -8.02 18.11 9.01
N GLY A 153 -7.59 18.95 8.07
CA GLY A 153 -6.63 20.01 8.34
C GLY A 153 -5.16 19.57 8.46
N VAL A 154 -4.84 18.28 8.34
CA VAL A 154 -3.48 17.73 8.47
C VAL A 154 -2.50 18.40 7.51
N LEU A 155 -2.86 18.49 6.22
CA LEU A 155 -1.99 19.10 5.20
C LEU A 155 -2.26 20.59 4.99
N GLY A 156 -3.23 21.21 5.67
CA GLY A 156 -3.48 22.67 5.63
C GLY A 156 -3.68 23.29 4.23
N VAL A 157 -3.95 22.52 3.18
CA VAL A 157 -4.21 23.01 1.81
C VAL A 157 -5.71 22.87 1.50
N GLY A 158 -6.44 23.89 1.02
CA GLY A 158 -6.00 25.14 0.41
C GLY A 158 -5.96 25.09 -1.13
N ARG A 159 -6.64 24.12 -1.76
CA ARG A 159 -7.31 24.20 -3.08
C ARG A 159 -7.85 22.80 -3.41
N ARG A 160 -9.18 22.66 -3.44
CA ARG A 160 -9.86 21.44 -3.89
C ARG A 160 -9.36 21.07 -5.30
N GLY A 161 -8.88 19.83 -5.47
CA GLY A 161 -8.68 19.23 -6.80
C GLY A 161 -7.26 19.08 -7.34
N SER A 162 -6.20 19.16 -6.52
CA SER A 162 -4.84 18.80 -6.98
C SER A 162 -4.41 17.45 -6.42
N ILE A 163 -4.12 16.48 -7.30
CA ILE A 163 -3.58 15.15 -6.97
C ILE A 163 -2.23 15.20 -6.26
N TRP A 164 -1.53 16.34 -6.36
CA TRP A 164 -0.26 16.59 -5.69
C TRP A 164 -0.43 17.10 -4.26
N ALA A 165 -1.66 17.34 -3.80
CA ALA A 165 -1.94 17.78 -2.44
C ALA A 165 -2.04 16.61 -1.44
N GLY A 166 -1.94 15.37 -1.89
CA GLY A 166 -2.11 14.17 -1.07
C GLY A 166 -0.85 13.64 -0.41
N PHE A 167 -1.07 12.58 0.36
CA PHE A 167 -0.02 11.84 1.05
C PHE A 167 0.74 10.92 0.09
N SER A 168 2.05 10.80 0.29
CA SER A 168 2.94 9.91 -0.46
C SER A 168 3.41 8.71 0.34
N ALA A 169 3.42 8.81 1.67
CA ALA A 169 3.74 7.72 2.57
C ALA A 169 3.20 8.00 3.98
N ILE A 170 2.89 6.94 4.71
CA ILE A 170 2.55 6.95 6.14
C ILE A 170 3.43 5.89 6.81
N HIS A 171 4.15 6.27 7.86
CA HIS A 171 5.03 5.33 8.55
C HIS A 171 5.13 5.66 10.04
N GLU A 172 5.08 4.65 10.89
CA GLU A 172 5.35 4.81 12.32
C GLU A 172 6.82 4.45 12.62
N ASP A 173 7.49 5.29 13.39
CA ASP A 173 8.83 4.97 13.88
C ASP A 173 8.82 4.13 15.17
N ARG A 174 10.03 3.76 15.63
CA ARG A 174 10.20 2.92 16.82
C ARG A 174 9.71 3.59 18.11
N ASP A 175 9.69 4.91 18.17
CA ASP A 175 9.26 5.67 19.35
C ASP A 175 7.74 5.87 19.38
N GLY A 176 7.05 5.55 18.28
CA GLY A 176 5.59 5.59 18.18
C GLY A 176 5.08 6.85 17.53
N ILE A 177 5.96 7.52 16.81
CA ILE A 177 5.63 8.73 16.09
C ILE A 177 5.24 8.34 14.67
N LEU A 178 4.04 8.75 14.29
CA LEU A 178 3.56 8.62 12.93
C LEU A 178 4.07 9.80 12.09
N TRP A 179 4.63 9.46 10.94
CA TRP A 179 5.17 10.37 9.96
C TRP A 179 4.33 10.28 8.69
N PHE A 180 3.85 11.44 8.24
CA PHE A 180 3.07 11.57 7.01
C PHE A 180 3.86 12.43 6.02
N ALA A 181 4.25 11.83 4.90
CA ALA A 181 4.87 12.55 3.80
C ALA A 181 3.82 12.97 2.78
N SER A 182 4.00 14.13 2.14
CA SER A 182 3.14 14.59 1.04
C SER A 182 3.91 14.82 -0.24
N TYR A 183 3.21 14.76 -1.37
CA TYR A 183 3.80 15.09 -2.68
C TYR A 183 4.22 16.55 -2.82
N GLN A 184 3.78 17.44 -1.92
CA GLN A 184 4.23 18.83 -1.87
C GLN A 184 5.52 19.01 -1.05
N GLY A 185 6.15 17.92 -0.63
CA GLY A 185 7.37 17.95 0.17
C GLY A 185 7.13 18.33 1.63
N ARG A 186 5.91 18.20 2.15
CA ARG A 186 5.64 18.35 3.59
C ARG A 186 5.87 17.02 4.29
N LEU A 187 6.49 17.09 5.46
CA LEU A 187 6.60 15.98 6.39
C LEU A 187 5.90 16.41 7.67
N ILE A 188 4.89 15.65 8.09
CA ILE A 188 4.06 15.95 9.25
C ILE A 188 4.28 14.85 10.29
N ARG A 189 4.40 15.26 11.54
CA ARG A 189 4.64 14.38 12.69
C ARG A 189 3.38 14.28 13.54
N TYR A 190 3.01 13.09 13.99
CA TYR A 190 1.92 12.86 14.93
C TYR A 190 2.41 12.01 16.11
N ASP A 191 2.20 12.51 17.33
CA ASP A 191 2.68 11.88 18.58
C ASP A 191 1.61 11.06 19.32
N GLY A 192 0.52 10.73 18.64
CA GLY A 192 -0.66 10.10 19.26
C GLY A 192 -1.65 11.11 19.85
N THR A 193 -1.28 12.39 19.94
CA THR A 193 -2.18 13.44 20.46
C THR A 193 -2.36 14.60 19.51
N ARG A 194 -1.32 15.03 18.80
CA ARG A 194 -1.36 16.21 17.92
C ARG A 194 -0.44 16.07 16.70
N PHE A 195 -0.87 16.71 15.62
CA PHE A 195 -0.06 16.90 14.40
C PHE A 195 0.87 18.11 14.58
N GLN A 196 2.10 18.00 14.09
CA GLN A 196 3.16 19.01 14.16
C GLN A 196 3.90 19.13 12.82
#